data_AF-A0A4T2H9H2-F1
#
_entry.id   AF-A0A4T2H9H2-F1
#
_cell.length_a   1.000
_cell.length_b   1.000
_cell.length_c   1.000
_cell.angle_alpha   90.00
_cell.angle_beta   90.00
_cell.angle_gamma   90.00
#
_symmetry.space_group_name_H-M   'P 1'
#
loop_
_entity.id
_entity.type
_entity.pdbx_description
1 polymer ?
#
loop_
_entity_poly.entity_id
_entity_poly.type
_entity_poly.pdbx_seq_one_letter_code
_entity_poly.pdbx_strand_id
1 'polypeptide(L)'
;MTQKREERLIELYEKGVLTKEEARACFKEMNQEPDFLFVEEKVKLNFTLPSFKVFASSKLKPSYSFEGIESLFLKLSEGRLTLAKSKNNQISVEICYNQDAPEDKLPRLYVEKKGLYFHSSLACRLTINLPQEWMSVLDLELGQADARLDYLPFEDISIRSSRDKKQQDIRLTTCGGYPQHLYVQLAQAPLTLQTGKGQGIRGQIESQSGHVLVNRKKKNSPYQFEKSGNDLLFLKVQTGQGGFYVKGIKDVN
;
A
#
# COMPACT_ATOMS: atom_id res chain seq x y z
N MET A 1 -32.55 -8.41 -26.35
CA MET A 1 -31.82 -7.62 -27.37
C MET A 1 -30.34 -8.01 -27.50
N THR A 2 -29.79 -8.83 -26.60
CA THR A 2 -28.38 -9.27 -26.57
C THR A 2 -28.05 -10.40 -27.54
N GLN A 3 -28.91 -11.43 -27.68
CA GLN A 3 -28.62 -12.60 -28.53
C GLN A 3 -28.46 -12.28 -30.03
N LYS A 4 -29.33 -11.45 -30.62
CA LYS A 4 -29.19 -11.03 -32.04
C LYS A 4 -27.94 -10.20 -32.31
N ARG A 5 -27.36 -9.59 -31.27
CA ARG A 5 -26.15 -8.75 -31.36
C ARG A 5 -24.90 -9.62 -31.33
N GLU A 6 -24.92 -10.69 -30.53
CA GLU A 6 -23.87 -11.71 -30.45
C GLU A 6 -23.79 -12.52 -31.75
N GLU A 7 -24.93 -12.96 -32.32
CA GLU A 7 -24.96 -13.70 -33.59
C GLU A 7 -24.35 -12.89 -34.75
N ARG A 8 -24.62 -11.57 -34.80
CA ARG A 8 -24.10 -10.69 -35.84
C ARG A 8 -22.60 -10.39 -35.69
N LEU A 9 -22.07 -10.41 -34.46
CA LEU A 9 -20.63 -10.25 -34.19
C LEU A 9 -19.84 -11.50 -34.58
N ILE A 10 -20.39 -12.68 -34.33
CA ILE A 10 -19.82 -13.96 -34.76
C ILE A 10 -19.77 -14.03 -36.30
N GLU A 11 -20.84 -13.61 -36.96
CA GLU A 11 -20.93 -13.59 -38.42
C GLU A 11 -19.89 -12.64 -39.07
N LEU A 12 -19.60 -11.50 -38.44
CA LEU A 12 -18.58 -10.54 -38.91
C LEU A 12 -17.14 -11.03 -38.69
N TYR A 13 -16.91 -11.84 -37.64
CA TYR A 13 -15.63 -12.51 -37.41
C TYR A 13 -15.40 -13.62 -38.45
N GLU A 14 -16.39 -14.46 -38.71
CA GLU A 14 -16.29 -15.55 -39.69
C GLU A 14 -16.12 -15.05 -41.13
N LYS A 15 -16.67 -13.88 -41.45
CA LYS A 15 -16.49 -13.21 -42.75
C LYS A 15 -15.14 -12.48 -42.88
N GLY A 16 -14.27 -12.56 -41.88
CA GLY A 16 -12.91 -11.99 -41.91
C GLY A 16 -12.86 -10.46 -41.88
N VAL A 17 -13.96 -9.80 -41.54
CA VAL A 17 -14.07 -8.34 -41.48
C VAL A 17 -13.51 -7.80 -40.15
N LEU A 18 -13.58 -8.60 -39.08
CA LEU A 18 -13.02 -8.28 -37.78
C LEU A 18 -11.85 -9.20 -37.46
N THR A 19 -10.74 -8.61 -37.01
CA THR A 19 -9.62 -9.39 -36.48
C THR A 19 -10.00 -10.02 -35.14
N LYS A 20 -9.30 -11.09 -34.75
CA LYS A 20 -9.56 -11.84 -33.51
C LYS A 20 -9.44 -10.98 -32.25
N GLU A 21 -8.69 -9.88 -32.33
CA GLU A 21 -8.48 -8.92 -31.25
C GLU A 21 -9.64 -7.92 -31.13
N GLU A 22 -10.15 -7.44 -32.27
CA GLU A 22 -11.30 -6.52 -32.30
C GLU A 22 -12.61 -7.20 -31.89
N ALA A 23 -12.81 -8.46 -32.30
CA ALA A 23 -13.94 -9.26 -31.83
C ALA A 23 -13.91 -9.44 -30.31
N ARG A 24 -12.73 -9.68 -29.71
CA ARG A 24 -12.56 -9.83 -28.25
C ARG A 24 -12.84 -8.55 -27.47
N ALA A 25 -12.58 -7.38 -28.05
CA ALA A 25 -12.86 -6.09 -27.41
C ALA A 25 -14.37 -5.83 -27.28
N CYS A 26 -15.19 -6.29 -28.24
CA CYS A 26 -16.64 -6.07 -28.22
C CYS A 26 -17.40 -6.96 -27.22
N PHE A 27 -16.83 -8.08 -26.76
CA PHE A 27 -17.44 -8.97 -25.76
C PHE A 27 -17.07 -8.62 -24.30
N LYS A 28 -16.23 -7.60 -24.07
CA LYS A 28 -15.91 -7.15 -22.72
C LYS A 28 -16.91 -6.09 -22.26
N GLU A 29 -18.02 -6.55 -21.69
CA GLU A 29 -18.77 -5.73 -20.75
C GLU A 29 -17.89 -5.45 -19.51
N MET A 30 -18.08 -4.26 -18.94
CA MET A 30 -17.24 -3.50 -18.01
C MET A 30 -16.86 -4.15 -16.65
N ASN A 31 -16.98 -5.47 -16.49
CA ASN A 31 -16.72 -6.20 -15.24
C ASN A 31 -15.60 -7.24 -15.32
N GLN A 32 -14.75 -7.22 -16.35
CA GLN A 32 -13.57 -8.07 -16.44
C GLN A 32 -12.36 -7.30 -16.99
N GLU A 33 -11.86 -6.36 -16.21
CA GLU A 33 -10.44 -6.01 -16.26
C GLU A 33 -9.66 -7.12 -15.56
N PRO A 34 -8.71 -7.79 -16.24
CA PRO A 34 -7.78 -8.68 -15.56
C PRO A 34 -6.86 -7.82 -14.69
N ASP A 35 -6.61 -8.28 -13.46
CA ASP A 35 -5.56 -7.78 -12.59
C ASP A 35 -4.23 -7.76 -13.36
N PHE A 36 -3.82 -6.59 -13.84
CA PHE A 36 -2.46 -6.39 -14.32
C PHE A 36 -1.57 -6.30 -13.09
N LEU A 37 -0.81 -7.38 -12.84
CA LEU A 37 0.64 -7.39 -12.56
C LEU A 37 1.05 -8.69 -11.88
N PHE A 38 1.20 -9.78 -12.63
CA PHE A 38 2.20 -10.82 -12.33
C PHE A 38 2.46 -11.64 -13.61
N VAL A 39 3.49 -11.26 -14.36
CA VAL A 39 4.12 -12.15 -15.33
C VAL A 39 5.24 -12.85 -14.59
N GLU A 40 5.05 -14.13 -14.24
CA GLU A 40 6.17 -15.01 -13.88
C GLU A 40 7.03 -15.24 -15.12
N GLU A 41 7.99 -14.36 -15.36
CA GLU A 41 9.09 -14.65 -16.27
C GLU A 41 10.08 -15.57 -15.56
N LYS A 42 9.90 -16.89 -15.74
CA LYS A 42 10.94 -17.88 -15.48
C LYS A 42 12.08 -17.71 -16.47
N VAL A 43 12.98 -16.76 -16.20
CA VAL A 43 14.26 -16.70 -16.89
C VAL A 43 15.32 -17.30 -15.98
N LYS A 44 15.80 -18.50 -16.34
CA LYS A 44 17.08 -19.04 -15.84
C LYS A 44 18.18 -18.07 -16.28
N LEU A 45 18.68 -17.24 -15.37
CA LEU A 45 19.84 -16.39 -15.63
C LEU A 45 20.84 -16.49 -14.48
N ASN A 46 22.09 -16.66 -14.90
CA ASN A 46 23.26 -16.95 -14.11
C ASN A 46 23.49 -15.91 -13.02
N PHE A 47 23.78 -16.41 -11.82
CA PHE A 47 24.10 -15.64 -10.64
C PHE A 47 25.42 -14.87 -10.80
N THR A 48 25.32 -13.55 -10.76
CA THR A 48 26.34 -12.69 -10.15
C THR A 48 25.59 -11.69 -9.27
N LEU A 49 25.60 -11.92 -7.95
CA LEU A 49 24.92 -11.08 -6.96
C LEU A 49 25.48 -9.65 -7.00
N PRO A 50 24.69 -8.62 -7.33
CA PRO A 50 25.04 -7.25 -7.03
C PRO A 50 24.83 -7.03 -5.52
N SER A 51 25.92 -7.08 -4.76
CA SER A 51 26.05 -6.62 -3.37
C SER A 51 24.84 -6.86 -2.43
N PHE A 52 24.59 -8.11 -2.06
CA PHE A 52 23.71 -8.45 -0.93
C PHE A 52 24.39 -7.99 0.38
N LYS A 53 23.91 -6.90 0.99
CA LYS A 53 24.37 -6.44 2.31
C LYS A 53 23.32 -6.75 3.36
N VAL A 54 23.60 -7.74 4.21
CA VAL A 54 22.79 -8.03 5.41
C VAL A 54 23.33 -7.21 6.56
N PHE A 55 22.47 -6.41 7.17
CA PHE A 55 22.82 -5.69 8.38
C PHE A 55 22.18 -6.40 9.58
N ALA A 56 23.00 -7.09 10.37
CA ALA A 56 22.62 -7.63 11.66
C ALA A 56 23.47 -6.95 12.74
N SER A 57 22.85 -6.42 13.78
CA SER A 57 23.55 -5.82 14.92
C SER A 57 22.91 -6.28 16.21
N SER A 58 23.74 -6.70 17.17
CA SER A 58 23.35 -6.99 18.56
C SER A 58 23.19 -5.71 19.40
N LYS A 59 23.38 -4.53 18.82
CA LYS A 59 23.12 -3.26 19.51
C LYS A 59 21.62 -3.14 19.76
N LEU A 60 21.23 -2.70 20.95
CA LEU A 60 19.82 -2.46 21.32
C LEU A 60 19.12 -1.42 20.41
N LYS A 61 19.91 -0.53 19.78
CA LYS A 61 19.46 0.54 18.90
C LYS A 61 20.35 0.68 17.66
N PRO A 62 20.26 -0.19 16.66
CA PRO A 62 20.97 0.01 15.41
C PRO A 62 20.38 1.19 14.64
N SER A 63 21.27 1.97 14.02
CA SER A 63 20.92 3.06 13.12
C SER A 63 21.67 2.87 11.80
N TYR A 64 20.96 3.02 10.69
CA TYR A 64 21.47 2.87 9.33
C TYR A 64 21.11 4.09 8.49
N SER A 65 21.94 4.38 7.49
CA SER A 65 21.67 5.40 6.48
C SER A 65 21.88 4.84 5.09
N PHE A 66 20.97 5.14 4.18
CA PHE A 66 20.98 4.66 2.80
C PHE A 66 20.76 5.81 1.81
N GLU A 67 21.45 5.74 0.67
CA GLU A 67 21.29 6.64 -0.48
C GLU A 67 20.67 5.89 -1.66
N GLY A 68 19.87 6.60 -2.47
CA GLY A 68 19.34 6.07 -3.73
C GLY A 68 18.30 4.95 -3.58
N ILE A 69 17.64 4.87 -2.43
CA ILE A 69 16.52 3.96 -2.21
C ILE A 69 15.24 4.61 -2.72
N GLU A 70 14.50 3.90 -3.56
CA GLU A 70 13.28 4.38 -4.20
C GLU A 70 12.04 3.63 -3.67
N SER A 71 12.22 2.46 -3.05
CA SER A 71 11.10 1.62 -2.60
C SER A 71 11.35 1.02 -1.21
N LEU A 72 10.29 0.84 -0.43
CA LEU A 72 10.34 0.24 0.90
C LEU A 72 9.40 -0.97 0.99
N PHE A 73 9.91 -2.07 1.53
CA PHE A 73 9.16 -3.31 1.75
C PHE A 73 9.34 -3.73 3.21
N LEU A 74 8.37 -3.44 4.06
CA LEU A 74 8.49 -3.62 5.50
C LEU A 74 7.46 -4.62 6.02
N LYS A 75 7.94 -5.62 6.75
CA LYS A 75 7.13 -6.63 7.41
C LYS A 75 7.41 -6.66 8.91
N LEU A 76 6.42 -6.28 9.71
CA LEU A 76 6.46 -6.30 11.16
C LEU A 76 5.42 -7.28 11.70
N SER A 77 5.78 -8.04 12.74
CA SER A 77 4.82 -8.85 13.50
C SER A 77 4.07 -8.01 14.53
N GLU A 78 4.81 -7.21 15.31
CA GLU A 78 4.32 -6.42 16.44
C GLU A 78 5.17 -5.17 16.68
N GLY A 79 4.68 -4.26 17.53
CA GLY A 79 5.40 -3.06 17.97
C GLY A 79 4.88 -1.79 17.31
N ARG A 80 5.78 -0.96 16.75
CA ARG A 80 5.42 0.33 16.17
C ARG A 80 6.30 0.71 14.98
N LEU A 81 5.68 1.11 13.89
CA LEU A 81 6.32 1.76 12.74
C LEU A 81 6.03 3.27 12.76
N THR A 82 7.07 4.07 12.59
CA THR A 82 6.98 5.52 12.34
C THR A 82 7.69 5.86 11.04
N LEU A 83 6.99 6.48 10.09
CA LEU A 83 7.59 7.13 8.92
C LEU A 83 7.50 8.64 9.11
N ALA A 84 8.66 9.30 9.11
CA ALA A 84 8.77 10.73 9.34
C ALA A 84 9.53 11.41 8.21
N LYS A 85 9.32 12.71 8.06
CA LYS A 85 9.98 13.54 7.07
C LYS A 85 11.40 13.92 7.55
N SER A 86 12.40 13.68 6.71
CA SER A 86 13.79 14.09 6.92
C SER A 86 14.09 15.43 6.26
N LYS A 87 15.13 16.13 6.74
CA LYS A 87 15.75 17.25 6.02
C LYS A 87 16.92 16.80 5.14
N ASN A 88 17.38 15.56 5.34
CA ASN A 88 18.50 14.99 4.62
C ASN A 88 17.99 14.21 3.40
N ASN A 89 18.80 14.11 2.36
CA ASN A 89 18.50 13.34 1.14
C ASN A 89 18.76 11.82 1.30
N GLN A 90 18.97 11.36 2.54
CA GLN A 90 19.22 9.96 2.85
C GLN A 90 18.05 9.38 3.63
N ILE A 91 17.78 8.09 3.43
CA ILE A 91 16.87 7.34 4.29
C ILE A 91 17.63 6.93 5.54
N SER A 92 17.17 7.38 6.71
CA SER A 92 17.69 6.96 8.00
C SER A 92 16.74 5.98 8.66
N VAL A 93 17.27 4.85 9.12
CA VAL A 93 16.49 3.78 9.77
C VAL A 93 17.03 3.58 11.18
N GLU A 94 16.19 3.82 12.18
CA GLU A 94 16.45 3.48 13.58
C GLU A 94 15.54 2.32 14.00
N ILE A 95 16.14 1.29 14.58
CA ILE A 95 15.40 0.14 15.10
C ILE A 95 15.68 0.02 16.59
N CYS A 96 14.66 -0.25 17.40
CA CYS A 96 14.80 -0.44 18.83
C CYS A 96 14.07 -1.72 19.25
N TYR A 97 14.80 -2.60 19.93
CA TYR A 97 14.30 -3.87 20.45
C TYR A 97 14.14 -3.83 21.97
N ASN A 98 13.38 -4.77 22.51
CA ASN A 98 13.38 -5.04 23.94
C ASN A 98 14.73 -5.63 24.37
N GLN A 99 15.13 -5.42 25.63
CA GLN A 99 16.45 -5.83 26.12
C GLN A 99 16.68 -7.34 26.08
N ASP A 100 15.61 -8.13 26.19
CA ASP A 100 15.66 -9.59 26.23
C ASP A 100 15.39 -10.24 24.85
N ALA A 101 15.61 -9.49 23.75
CA ALA A 101 15.37 -9.99 22.40
C ALA A 101 16.33 -11.15 22.06
N PRO A 102 15.82 -12.33 21.66
CA PRO A 102 16.67 -13.46 21.28
C PRO A 102 17.53 -13.14 20.05
N GLU A 103 18.84 -13.38 20.14
CA GLU A 103 19.78 -13.08 19.05
C GLU A 103 19.48 -13.87 17.76
N ASP A 104 18.94 -15.09 17.88
CA ASP A 104 18.55 -15.95 16.77
C ASP A 104 17.31 -15.45 16.00
N LYS A 105 16.59 -14.49 16.58
CA LYS A 105 15.36 -13.89 16.00
C LYS A 105 15.55 -12.45 15.56
N LEU A 106 16.79 -11.97 15.50
CA LEU A 106 17.11 -10.63 15.02
C LEU A 106 16.56 -10.37 13.61
N PRO A 107 16.18 -9.13 13.30
CA PRO A 107 15.55 -8.77 12.03
C PRO A 107 16.49 -9.00 10.85
N ARG A 108 15.92 -9.05 9.66
CA ARG A 108 16.67 -8.96 8.40
C ARG A 108 16.43 -7.59 7.79
N LEU A 109 17.50 -6.84 7.56
CA LEU A 109 17.51 -5.60 6.79
C LEU A 109 18.50 -5.76 5.64
N TYR A 110 18.04 -5.56 4.41
CA TYR A 110 18.88 -5.61 3.21
C TYR A 110 18.37 -4.68 2.12
N VAL A 111 19.24 -4.37 1.16
CA VAL A 111 18.93 -3.55 -0.01
C VAL A 111 19.10 -4.39 -1.27
N GLU A 112 18.12 -4.33 -2.16
CA GLU A 112 18.15 -4.97 -3.46
C GLU A 112 17.43 -4.08 -4.48
N LYS A 113 18.06 -3.80 -5.63
CA LYS A 113 17.48 -3.01 -6.74
C LYS A 113 16.83 -1.70 -6.28
N LYS A 114 17.52 -0.92 -5.45
CA LYS A 114 17.02 0.33 -4.82
C LYS A 114 15.79 0.15 -3.92
N GLY A 115 15.39 -1.07 -3.61
CA GLY A 115 14.41 -1.41 -2.59
C GLY A 115 15.10 -1.69 -1.25
N LEU A 116 14.58 -1.13 -0.17
CA LEU A 116 14.97 -1.46 1.20
C LEU A 116 13.95 -2.43 1.80
N TYR A 117 14.43 -3.59 2.21
CA TYR A 117 13.62 -4.68 2.72
C TYR A 117 13.89 -4.87 4.20
N PHE A 118 12.82 -4.87 5.01
CA PHE A 118 12.89 -5.12 6.43
C PHE A 118 11.89 -6.20 6.84
N HIS A 119 12.36 -7.17 7.61
CA HIS A 119 11.52 -8.18 8.23
C HIS A 119 11.90 -8.39 9.69
N SER A 120 10.92 -8.26 10.59
CA SER A 120 11.05 -8.63 11.99
C SER A 120 9.94 -9.59 12.42
N SER A 121 10.34 -10.68 13.08
CA SER A 121 9.42 -11.58 13.80
C SER A 121 9.21 -11.15 15.25
N LEU A 122 10.06 -10.24 15.77
CA LEU A 122 10.01 -9.71 17.12
C LEU A 122 9.26 -8.38 17.17
N ALA A 123 8.65 -8.09 18.31
CA ALA A 123 8.14 -6.76 18.62
C ALA A 123 9.29 -5.75 18.61
N CYS A 124 9.17 -4.71 17.78
CA CYS A 124 10.18 -3.67 17.67
C CYS A 124 9.57 -2.29 17.40
N ARG A 125 10.33 -1.25 17.73
CA ARG A 125 10.06 0.11 17.25
C ARG A 125 10.96 0.39 16.07
N LEU A 126 10.37 0.59 14.89
CA LEU A 126 11.03 0.97 13.65
C LEU A 126 10.70 2.43 13.34
N THR A 127 11.71 3.28 13.24
CA THR A 127 11.57 4.68 12.83
C THR A 127 12.36 4.88 11.54
N ILE A 128 11.70 5.32 10.47
CA ILE A 128 12.34 5.62 9.20
C ILE A 128 12.11 7.09 8.87
N ASN A 129 13.19 7.83 8.67
CA ASN A 129 13.15 9.21 8.21
C ASN A 129 13.39 9.23 6.70
N LEU A 130 12.42 9.74 5.95
CA LEU A 130 12.39 9.72 4.49
C LEU A 130 12.85 11.05 3.89
N PRO A 131 13.59 11.03 2.77
CA PRO A 131 13.97 12.23 2.03
C PRO A 131 12.74 12.96 1.48
N GLN A 132 12.90 14.24 1.14
CA GLN A 132 11.82 15.06 0.57
C GLN A 132 11.76 14.93 -0.95
N GLU A 133 11.75 13.71 -1.43
CA GLU A 133 11.72 13.38 -2.86
C GLU A 133 10.64 12.35 -3.14
N TRP A 134 10.24 12.27 -4.40
CA TRP A 134 9.25 11.30 -4.83
C TRP A 134 9.86 9.89 -4.85
N MET A 135 9.19 8.95 -4.20
CA MET A 135 9.55 7.55 -4.12
C MET A 135 8.51 6.68 -4.84
N SER A 136 8.91 5.48 -5.28
CA SER A 136 8.05 4.62 -6.10
C SER A 136 7.05 3.84 -5.25
N VAL A 137 7.52 2.89 -4.43
CA VAL A 137 6.65 1.90 -3.79
C VAL A 137 6.86 1.83 -2.29
N LEU A 138 5.76 1.77 -1.55
CA LEU A 138 5.71 1.40 -0.14
C LEU A 138 4.80 0.19 0.04
N ASP A 139 5.37 -0.96 0.41
CA ASP A 139 4.62 -2.14 0.79
C ASP A 139 4.80 -2.47 2.28
N LEU A 140 3.70 -2.46 3.03
CA LEU A 140 3.66 -2.67 4.47
C LEU A 140 2.80 -3.88 4.83
N GLU A 141 3.39 -4.81 5.57
CA GLU A 141 2.68 -5.87 6.29
C GLU A 141 2.87 -5.65 7.79
N LEU A 142 1.80 -5.22 8.50
CA LEU A 142 1.93 -4.68 9.85
C LEU A 142 1.73 -5.70 10.98
N GLY A 143 1.11 -6.85 10.71
CA GLY A 143 0.66 -7.73 11.80
C GLY A 143 -0.09 -6.92 12.86
N GLN A 144 0.28 -7.05 14.14
CA GLN A 144 -0.35 -6.28 15.22
C GLN A 144 0.35 -4.94 15.54
N ALA A 145 1.29 -4.50 14.71
CA ALA A 145 2.07 -3.28 14.94
C ALA A 145 1.26 -2.00 14.71
N ASP A 146 1.42 -1.01 15.58
CA ASP A 146 0.86 0.33 15.34
C ASP A 146 1.65 1.03 14.22
N ALA A 147 1.00 1.86 13.41
CA ALA A 147 1.63 2.55 12.29
C ALA A 147 1.30 4.05 12.30
N ARG A 148 2.34 4.88 12.39
CA ARG A 148 2.26 6.34 12.27
C ARG A 148 3.06 6.79 11.07
N LEU A 149 2.39 6.93 9.93
CA LEU A 149 3.01 7.35 8.68
C LEU A 149 2.72 8.83 8.49
N ASP A 150 3.49 9.67 9.17
CA ASP A 150 3.29 11.14 9.20
C ASP A 150 3.73 11.81 7.89
N TYR A 151 4.49 11.09 7.06
CA TYR A 151 4.92 11.52 5.74
C TYR A 151 5.01 10.33 4.78
N LEU A 152 4.26 10.40 3.67
CA LEU A 152 4.16 9.33 2.68
C LEU A 152 4.51 9.86 1.28
N PRO A 153 5.80 9.89 0.92
CA PRO A 153 6.27 10.40 -0.34
C PRO A 153 6.26 9.35 -1.48
N PHE A 154 5.32 8.40 -1.48
CA PHE A 154 5.31 7.27 -2.42
C PHE A 154 4.19 7.39 -3.45
N GLU A 155 4.43 6.95 -4.68
CA GLU A 155 3.40 6.80 -5.71
C GLU A 155 2.39 5.72 -5.32
N ASP A 156 2.90 4.50 -5.11
CA ASP A 156 2.10 3.33 -4.80
C ASP A 156 2.31 2.88 -3.35
N ILE A 157 1.21 2.81 -2.61
CA ILE A 157 1.21 2.49 -1.19
C ILE A 157 0.25 1.33 -0.95
N SER A 158 0.77 0.23 -0.42
CA SER A 158 0.00 -0.92 0.02
C SER A 158 0.22 -1.16 1.51
N ILE A 159 -0.87 -1.24 2.27
CA ILE A 159 -0.84 -1.53 3.70
C ILE A 159 -1.76 -2.70 3.99
N ARG A 160 -1.19 -3.78 4.53
CA ARG A 160 -1.91 -5.00 4.84
C ARG A 160 -1.73 -5.39 6.30
N SER A 161 -2.82 -5.82 6.91
CA SER A 161 -2.80 -6.49 8.19
C SER A 161 -3.91 -7.54 8.28
N SER A 162 -3.50 -8.79 8.47
CA SER A 162 -4.38 -9.95 8.66
C SER A 162 -4.55 -10.32 10.14
N ARG A 163 -3.75 -9.74 11.03
CA ARG A 163 -3.71 -10.04 12.46
C ARG A 163 -3.73 -8.74 13.23
N ASP A 164 -4.91 -8.29 13.61
CA ASP A 164 -5.05 -7.03 14.33
C ASP A 164 -5.23 -7.30 15.82
N LYS A 165 -4.65 -6.42 16.65
CA LYS A 165 -5.05 -6.34 18.06
C LYS A 165 -6.26 -5.40 18.17
N LYS A 166 -7.06 -5.57 19.23
CA LYS A 166 -8.33 -4.84 19.45
C LYS A 166 -8.20 -3.30 19.36
N GLN A 167 -7.02 -2.74 19.61
CA GLN A 167 -6.74 -1.30 19.55
C GLN A 167 -5.41 -1.03 18.81
N GLN A 168 -5.33 -1.42 17.54
CA GLN A 168 -4.23 -1.02 16.66
C GLN A 168 -4.49 0.40 16.12
N ASP A 169 -3.50 1.28 16.16
CA ASP A 169 -3.60 2.67 15.71
C ASP A 169 -2.85 2.83 14.38
N ILE A 170 -3.58 3.02 13.28
CA ILE A 170 -3.02 3.23 11.94
C ILE A 170 -3.38 4.64 11.47
N ARG A 171 -2.36 5.49 11.33
CA ARG A 171 -2.50 6.89 10.91
C ARG A 171 -1.62 7.17 9.71
N LEU A 172 -2.23 7.77 8.70
CA LEU A 172 -1.59 8.08 7.43
C LEU A 172 -1.75 9.57 7.12
N THR A 173 -0.65 10.22 6.76
CA THR A 173 -0.66 11.58 6.22
C THR A 173 0.04 11.59 4.87
N THR A 174 -0.71 11.85 3.82
CA THR A 174 -0.14 12.00 2.46
C THR A 174 0.49 13.37 2.30
N CYS A 175 1.51 13.49 1.45
CA CYS A 175 2.22 14.75 1.23
C CYS A 175 1.50 15.69 0.25
N GLY A 176 0.75 15.14 -0.72
CA GLY A 176 0.22 15.90 -1.86
C GLY A 176 1.33 16.34 -2.84
N GLY A 177 0.93 17.01 -3.92
CA GLY A 177 1.84 17.50 -4.96
C GLY A 177 2.02 16.55 -6.16
N TYR A 178 1.44 15.35 -6.10
CA TYR A 178 1.37 14.38 -7.19
C TYR A 178 0.27 13.34 -6.94
N PRO A 179 -0.15 12.59 -7.98
CA PRO A 179 -1.08 11.49 -7.86
C PRO A 179 -0.51 10.34 -7.01
N GLN A 180 -1.34 9.74 -6.17
CA GLN A 180 -0.93 8.61 -5.31
C GLN A 180 -2.01 7.53 -5.33
N HIS A 181 -1.59 6.27 -5.23
CA HIS A 181 -2.44 5.11 -5.11
C HIS A 181 -2.26 4.48 -3.73
N LEU A 182 -3.34 4.43 -2.95
CA LEU A 182 -3.35 3.87 -1.62
C LEU A 182 -4.31 2.69 -1.54
N TYR A 183 -3.75 1.50 -1.38
CA TYR A 183 -4.49 0.28 -1.06
C TYR A 183 -4.30 -0.08 0.41
N VAL A 184 -5.40 -0.29 1.13
CA VAL A 184 -5.36 -0.67 2.55
C VAL A 184 -6.28 -1.84 2.82
N GLN A 185 -5.76 -2.90 3.43
CA GLN A 185 -6.52 -4.08 3.83
C GLN A 185 -6.25 -4.39 5.31
N LEU A 186 -7.25 -4.19 6.17
CA LEU A 186 -7.13 -4.33 7.63
C LEU A 186 -8.24 -5.20 8.19
N ALA A 187 -7.93 -6.17 9.05
CA ALA A 187 -8.96 -7.05 9.60
C ALA A 187 -9.99 -6.30 10.48
N GLN A 188 -9.53 -5.51 11.44
CA GLN A 188 -10.33 -4.83 12.46
C GLN A 188 -9.80 -3.43 12.83
N ALA A 189 -8.54 -3.11 12.53
CA ALA A 189 -7.92 -1.86 12.94
C ALA A 189 -8.62 -0.64 12.31
N PRO A 190 -8.94 0.41 13.10
CA PRO A 190 -9.39 1.65 12.53
C PRO A 190 -8.27 2.35 11.77
N LEU A 191 -8.63 3.00 10.66
CA LEU A 191 -7.70 3.75 9.82
C LEU A 191 -8.03 5.24 9.87
N THR A 192 -7.04 6.06 10.20
CA THR A 192 -7.12 7.52 10.09
C THR A 192 -6.28 8.02 8.93
N LEU A 193 -6.92 8.64 7.95
CA LEU A 193 -6.26 9.25 6.80
C LEU A 193 -6.39 10.78 6.85
N GLN A 194 -5.27 11.47 6.65
CA GLN A 194 -5.21 12.90 6.43
C GLN A 194 -4.57 13.15 5.07
N THR A 195 -5.32 13.83 4.19
CA THR A 195 -4.82 14.18 2.86
C THR A 195 -3.88 15.38 2.91
N GLY A 196 -2.94 15.45 1.97
CA GLY A 196 -2.11 16.63 1.74
C GLY A 196 -2.95 17.89 1.48
N LYS A 197 -2.36 19.06 1.72
CA LYS A 197 -3.06 20.35 1.54
C LYS A 197 -3.43 20.53 0.06
N GLY A 198 -4.72 20.65 -0.23
CA GLY A 198 -5.23 20.85 -1.59
C GLY A 198 -5.28 19.58 -2.46
N GLN A 199 -4.87 18.42 -1.93
CA GLN A 199 -4.99 17.14 -2.62
C GLN A 199 -6.47 16.69 -2.65
N GLY A 200 -6.94 16.32 -3.83
CA GLY A 200 -8.21 15.64 -4.04
C GLY A 200 -8.13 14.18 -3.61
N ILE A 201 -9.28 13.54 -3.44
CA ILE A 201 -9.36 12.13 -3.08
C ILE A 201 -10.53 11.49 -3.80
N ARG A 202 -10.31 10.29 -4.33
CA ARG A 202 -11.35 9.44 -4.91
C ARG A 202 -11.16 8.04 -4.35
N GLY A 203 -12.19 7.49 -3.73
CA GLY A 203 -12.01 6.21 -3.07
C GLY A 203 -13.25 5.37 -2.87
N GLN A 204 -12.98 4.10 -2.61
CA GLN A 204 -13.95 3.06 -2.31
C GLN A 204 -13.53 2.35 -1.03
N ILE A 205 -14.49 2.15 -0.12
CA ILE A 205 -14.31 1.44 1.14
C ILE A 205 -15.29 0.28 1.17
N GLU A 206 -14.76 -0.91 1.40
CA GLU A 206 -15.51 -2.14 1.54
C GLU A 206 -15.36 -2.68 2.96
N SER A 207 -16.45 -3.24 3.48
CA SER A 207 -16.49 -3.92 4.76
C SER A 207 -17.23 -5.24 4.67
N GLN A 208 -16.64 -6.29 5.27
CA GLN A 208 -17.26 -7.61 5.35
C GLN A 208 -18.54 -7.62 6.21
N SER A 209 -18.68 -6.66 7.12
CA SER A 209 -19.89 -6.53 7.97
C SER A 209 -21.07 -5.82 7.26
N GLY A 210 -20.92 -5.45 5.99
CA GLY A 210 -21.97 -4.78 5.20
C GLY A 210 -22.10 -3.28 5.45
N HIS A 211 -21.42 -2.75 6.47
CA HIS A 211 -21.39 -1.33 6.78
C HIS A 211 -19.97 -0.84 7.10
N VAL A 212 -19.72 0.43 6.81
CA VAL A 212 -18.48 1.13 7.17
C VAL A 212 -18.81 2.34 8.05
N LEU A 213 -17.95 2.65 9.01
CA LEU A 213 -18.02 3.90 9.75
C LEU A 213 -17.08 4.89 9.07
N VAL A 214 -17.62 5.95 8.47
CA VAL A 214 -16.85 7.03 7.85
C VAL A 214 -17.08 8.29 8.64
N ASN A 215 -16.02 8.85 9.26
CA ASN A 215 -16.12 10.07 10.07
C ASN A 215 -17.22 9.99 11.15
N ARG A 216 -17.28 8.84 11.85
CA ARG A 216 -18.29 8.52 12.88
C ARG A 216 -19.73 8.38 12.36
N LYS A 217 -19.95 8.37 11.04
CA LYS A 217 -21.27 8.12 10.42
C LYS A 217 -21.28 6.73 9.78
N LYS A 218 -22.35 5.96 10.02
CA LYS A 218 -22.56 4.67 9.39
C LYS A 218 -22.95 4.87 7.92
N LYS A 219 -22.28 4.18 7.01
CA LYS A 219 -22.56 4.16 5.57
C LYS A 219 -22.65 2.70 5.09
N ASN A 220 -23.34 2.48 3.99
CA ASN A 220 -23.44 1.15 3.39
C ASN A 220 -22.12 0.78 2.70
N SER A 221 -21.75 -0.49 2.77
CA SER A 221 -20.62 -1.04 2.01
C SER A 221 -21.13 -1.61 0.68
N PRO A 222 -20.47 -1.35 -0.46
CA PRO A 222 -19.32 -0.47 -0.63
C PRO A 222 -19.70 1.00 -0.52
N TYR A 223 -18.82 1.81 0.08
CA TYR A 223 -18.98 3.25 0.15
C TYR A 223 -17.98 3.94 -0.79
N GLN A 224 -18.49 4.69 -1.75
CA GLN A 224 -17.70 5.49 -2.67
C GLN A 224 -17.78 6.97 -2.29
N PHE A 225 -16.68 7.69 -2.50
CA PHE A 225 -16.63 9.12 -2.26
C PHE A 225 -15.58 9.79 -3.13
N GLU A 226 -15.79 11.07 -3.39
CA GLU A 226 -14.89 11.88 -4.20
C GLU A 226 -14.85 13.31 -3.69
N LYS A 227 -13.68 13.92 -3.81
CA LYS A 227 -13.44 15.34 -3.56
C LYS A 227 -12.37 15.83 -4.51
N SER A 228 -12.68 16.92 -5.23
CA SER A 228 -11.74 17.55 -6.15
C SER A 228 -10.56 18.23 -5.43
N GLY A 229 -9.44 18.34 -6.13
CA GLY A 229 -8.23 19.03 -5.68
C GLY A 229 -7.21 19.13 -6.81
N ASN A 230 -6.01 19.60 -6.50
CA ASN A 230 -4.96 19.86 -7.51
C ASN A 230 -4.38 18.55 -8.08
N ASP A 231 -4.12 17.60 -7.20
CA ASP A 231 -3.68 16.23 -7.52
C ASP A 231 -4.63 15.24 -6.87
N LEU A 232 -4.62 13.98 -7.30
CA LEU A 232 -5.60 12.98 -6.86
C LEU A 232 -4.97 11.83 -6.05
N LEU A 233 -5.51 11.58 -4.86
CA LEU A 233 -5.29 10.34 -4.12
C LEU A 233 -6.37 9.32 -4.49
N PHE A 234 -5.97 8.23 -5.15
CA PHE A 234 -6.82 7.07 -5.37
C PHE A 234 -6.76 6.16 -4.15
N LEU A 235 -7.91 5.77 -3.62
CA LEU A 235 -7.99 5.02 -2.39
C LEU A 235 -8.91 3.80 -2.52
N LYS A 236 -8.38 2.62 -2.20
CA LYS A 236 -9.17 1.40 -2.05
C LYS A 236 -8.92 0.82 -0.67
N VAL A 237 -9.96 0.74 0.16
CA VAL A 237 -9.88 0.23 1.53
C VAL A 237 -10.78 -0.98 1.70
N GLN A 238 -10.25 -2.03 2.30
CA GLN A 238 -10.98 -3.23 2.69
C GLN A 238 -10.82 -3.44 4.19
N THR A 239 -11.93 -3.52 4.92
CA THR A 239 -11.91 -3.77 6.37
C THR A 239 -12.91 -4.84 6.80
N GLY A 240 -12.69 -5.52 7.93
CA GLY A 240 -13.69 -6.42 8.50
C GLY A 240 -14.74 -5.66 9.32
N GLN A 241 -14.29 -5.04 10.41
CA GLN A 241 -15.13 -4.25 11.33
C GLN A 241 -14.51 -2.91 11.76
N GLY A 242 -13.38 -2.52 11.17
CA GLY A 242 -12.68 -1.30 11.52
C GLY A 242 -13.43 -0.04 11.10
N GLY A 243 -13.26 1.04 11.86
CA GLY A 243 -13.75 2.36 11.50
C GLY A 243 -12.77 3.10 10.59
N PHE A 244 -13.28 3.86 9.62
CA PHE A 244 -12.49 4.69 8.72
C PHE A 244 -12.72 6.18 9.02
N TYR A 245 -11.64 6.92 9.21
CA TYR A 245 -11.69 8.34 9.55
C TYR A 245 -10.86 9.12 8.54
N VAL A 246 -11.50 10.00 7.76
CA VAL A 246 -10.80 10.91 6.84
C VAL A 246 -11.00 12.35 7.26
N LYS A 247 -9.91 13.00 7.64
CA LYS A 247 -9.95 14.44 7.89
C LYS A 247 -10.00 15.20 6.56
N GLY A 248 -10.88 16.20 6.48
CA GLY A 248 -10.99 17.08 5.31
C GLY A 248 -12.06 16.69 4.29
N ILE A 249 -12.83 15.62 4.55
CA ILE A 249 -14.06 15.30 3.85
C ILE A 249 -15.23 15.75 4.74
N LYS A 250 -15.64 17.02 4.58
CA LYS A 250 -16.77 17.62 5.32
C LYS A 250 -18.11 17.36 4.65
N ASP A 251 -18.11 17.22 3.34
CA ASP A 251 -19.31 16.98 2.55
C ASP A 251 -19.10 15.72 1.73
N VAL A 252 -19.89 14.70 2.03
CA VAL A 252 -20.16 13.61 1.10
C VAL A 252 -21.66 13.45 1.12
N ASN A 253 -22.30 13.80 0.01
CA ASN A 253 -23.65 13.34 -0.29
C ASN A 253 -23.62 11.81 -0.31
#